data_AF-A0A2K4Y7Q9-F1
#
_entry.id   AF-A0A2K4Y7Q9-F1
#
_cell.length_a   1.000
_cell.length_b   1.000
_cell.length_c   1.000
_cell.angle_alpha   90.00
_cell.angle_beta   90.00
_cell.angle_gamma   90.00
#
_symmetry.space_group_name_H-M   'P 1'
#
loop_
_entity.id
_entity.type
_entity.pdbx_description
1 polymer ?
#
loop_
_entity_poly.entity_id
_entity_poly.type
_entity_poly.pdbx_seq_one_letter_code
_entity_poly.pdbx_strand_id
1 'polypeptide(L)'
;MQAVIDAIAANDINVLRSACSVAHDELSGNLQSHLPTPDPALTTALQSEIDDVHSAMHICMSLGPNSTLADLERADSFMQQANLHMRTVDAILATDLS
;
A
#
# COMPACT_ATOMS: atom_id res chain seq x y z
N MET A 1 -3.27 -6.92 -5.91
CA MET A 1 -4.27 -6.61 -4.85
C MET A 1 -5.42 -7.62 -4.74
N GLN A 2 -6.07 -8.09 -5.81
CA GLN A 2 -7.23 -9.02 -5.69
C GLN A 2 -6.93 -10.28 -4.84
N ALA A 3 -5.76 -10.90 -5.02
CA ALA A 3 -5.36 -12.07 -4.23
C ALA A 3 -5.28 -11.80 -2.71
N VAL A 4 -4.98 -10.56 -2.29
CA VAL A 4 -4.99 -10.16 -0.88
C VAL A 4 -6.43 -10.15 -0.36
N ILE A 5 -7.36 -9.58 -1.14
CA ILE A 5 -8.79 -9.51 -0.80
C ILE A 5 -9.38 -10.92 -0.67
N ASP A 6 -9.08 -11.80 -1.63
CA ASP A 6 -9.58 -13.17 -1.63
C ASP A 6 -9.06 -13.96 -0.41
N ALA A 7 -7.79 -13.77 -0.04
CA ALA A 7 -7.19 -14.41 1.12
C ALA A 7 -7.80 -13.92 2.45
N ILE A 8 -8.09 -12.61 2.56
CA ILE A 8 -8.82 -12.05 3.71
C ILE A 8 -10.20 -12.68 3.81
N ALA A 9 -10.95 -12.74 2.70
CA ALA A 9 -12.30 -13.31 2.67
C ALA A 9 -12.32 -14.80 3.04
N ALA A 10 -11.28 -15.54 2.66
CA ALA A 10 -11.11 -16.95 3.01
C ALA A 10 -10.54 -17.17 4.43
N ASN A 11 -10.13 -16.11 5.14
CA ASN A 11 -9.40 -16.17 6.40
C ASN A 11 -8.14 -17.08 6.33
N ASP A 12 -7.46 -17.08 5.19
CA ASP A 12 -6.25 -17.87 4.95
C ASP A 12 -5.01 -17.01 5.14
N ILE A 13 -4.46 -17.04 6.36
CA ILE A 13 -3.28 -16.24 6.73
C ILE A 13 -2.04 -16.61 5.91
N ASN A 14 -1.88 -17.87 5.50
CA ASN A 14 -0.70 -18.27 4.74
C ASN A 14 -0.77 -17.71 3.31
N VAL A 15 -1.93 -17.83 2.67
CA VAL A 15 -2.16 -17.23 1.34
C VAL A 15 -2.10 -15.70 1.43
N LEU A 16 -2.63 -15.10 2.50
CA LEU A 16 -2.58 -13.66 2.72
C LEU A 16 -1.14 -13.13 2.74
N ARG A 17 -0.25 -13.77 3.52
CA ARG A 17 1.16 -13.38 3.58
C ARG A 17 1.83 -13.44 2.22
N SER A 18 1.59 -14.53 1.47
CA SER A 18 2.15 -14.69 0.13
C SER A 18 1.62 -13.63 -0.83
N ALA A 19 0.32 -13.35 -0.79
CA ALA A 19 -0.31 -12.33 -1.63
C ALA A 19 0.20 -10.92 -1.31
N CYS A 20 0.43 -10.61 -0.02
CA CYS A 20 1.03 -9.35 0.40
C CYS A 20 2.50 -9.23 -0.02
N SER A 21 3.28 -10.32 -0.02
CA SER A 21 4.64 -10.30 -0.57
C SER A 21 4.66 -9.97 -2.06
N VAL A 22 3.75 -10.57 -2.84
CA VAL A 22 3.64 -10.27 -4.28
C VAL A 22 3.23 -8.81 -4.49
N ALA A 23 2.21 -8.33 -3.75
CA ALA A 23 1.78 -6.94 -3.85
C ALA A 23 2.88 -5.94 -3.45
N HIS A 24 3.64 -6.24 -2.40
CA HIS A 24 4.81 -5.46 -1.99
C HIS A 24 5.81 -5.33 -3.14
N ASP A 25 6.21 -6.45 -3.75
CA ASP A 25 7.24 -6.45 -4.79
C ASP A 25 6.79 -5.70 -6.05
N GLU A 26 5.51 -5.81 -6.42
CA GLU A 26 4.91 -5.05 -7.52
C GLU A 26 4.96 -3.53 -7.27
N LEU A 27 4.65 -3.10 -6.05
CA LEU A 27 4.51 -1.69 -5.68
C LEU A 27 5.87 -1.02 -5.45
N SER A 28 6.76 -1.65 -4.68
CA SER A 28 8.09 -1.13 -4.35
C SER A 28 9.02 -1.07 -5.56
N GLY A 29 8.85 -1.97 -6.54
CA GLY A 29 9.70 -2.01 -7.73
C GLY A 29 9.25 -1.03 -8.82
N ASN A 30 7.95 -1.04 -9.15
CA ASN A 30 7.47 -0.43 -10.38
C ASN A 30 7.15 1.06 -10.21
N LEU A 31 6.45 1.46 -9.13
CA LEU A 31 6.08 2.87 -8.98
C LEU A 31 7.27 3.73 -8.55
N GLN A 32 8.06 3.23 -7.60
CA GLN A 32 9.26 3.91 -7.10
C GLN A 32 10.30 4.21 -8.19
N SER A 33 10.41 3.35 -9.21
CA SER A 33 11.37 3.56 -10.31
C SER A 33 11.03 4.75 -11.21
N HIS A 34 9.82 5.29 -11.09
CA HIS A 34 9.37 6.48 -11.83
C HIS A 34 9.49 7.76 -10.99
N LEU A 35 10.03 7.68 -9.78
CA LEU A 35 10.31 8.82 -8.91
C LEU A 35 11.81 9.23 -8.99
N PRO A 36 12.13 10.52 -8.80
CA PRO A 36 11.19 11.64 -8.67
C PRO A 36 10.54 12.01 -10.00
N THR A 37 9.31 12.52 -9.94
CA THR A 37 8.63 13.14 -11.07
C THR A 37 9.11 14.59 -11.26
N PRO A 38 8.87 15.21 -12.44
CA PRO A 38 9.18 16.63 -12.64
C PRO A 38 8.40 17.57 -11.71
N ASP A 39 7.19 17.21 -11.28
CA ASP A 39 6.45 17.94 -10.25
C ASP A 39 6.85 17.45 -8.83
N PRO A 40 7.44 18.31 -7.97
CA PRO A 40 7.79 17.96 -6.61
C PRO A 40 6.59 17.64 -5.71
N ALA A 41 5.43 18.25 -5.96
CA ALA A 41 4.22 17.98 -5.18
C ALA A 41 3.72 16.55 -5.46
N LEU A 42 3.64 16.18 -6.74
CA LEU A 42 3.35 14.81 -7.16
C LEU A 42 4.35 13.79 -6.61
N THR A 43 5.65 14.10 -6.66
CA THR A 43 6.70 13.22 -6.09
C THR A 43 6.45 12.95 -4.61
N THR A 44 6.15 14.00 -3.83
CA THR A 44 5.95 13.88 -2.38
C THR A 44 4.72 13.05 -2.04
N ALA A 45 3.62 13.27 -2.76
CA ALA A 45 2.36 12.55 -2.55
C ALA A 45 2.51 11.05 -2.92
N LEU A 46 3.12 10.76 -4.07
CA LEU A 46 3.40 9.38 -4.50
C LEU A 46 4.34 8.66 -3.54
N GLN A 47 5.41 9.32 -3.08
CA GLN A 47 6.32 8.70 -2.11
C GLN A 47 5.61 8.35 -0.80
N SER A 48 4.77 9.26 -0.30
CA SER A 48 4.02 9.03 0.94
C SER A 48 3.04 7.86 0.79
N GLU A 49 2.35 7.77 -0.35
CA GLU A 49 1.50 6.62 -0.67
C GLU A 49 2.30 5.30 -0.68
N ILE A 50 3.44 5.27 -1.36
CA ILE A 50 4.32 4.10 -1.44
C ILE A 50 4.78 3.68 -0.04
N ASP A 51 5.22 4.63 0.79
CA ASP A 51 5.73 4.36 2.13
C ASP A 51 4.65 3.74 3.05
N ASP A 52 3.41 4.21 2.93
CA ASP A 52 2.27 3.67 3.68
C ASP A 52 1.88 2.27 3.20
N VAL A 53 1.80 2.07 1.88
CA VAL A 53 1.55 0.74 1.30
C VAL A 53 2.64 -0.24 1.72
N HIS A 54 3.91 0.16 1.66
CA HIS A 54 5.04 -0.64 2.11
C HIS A 54 4.88 -1.03 3.58
N SER A 55 4.57 -0.06 4.44
CA SER A 55 4.35 -0.28 5.87
C SER A 55 3.21 -1.28 6.13
N ALA A 56 2.09 -1.14 5.41
CA ALA A 56 0.97 -2.07 5.49
C ALA A 56 1.36 -3.49 5.02
N MET A 57 2.05 -3.61 3.89
CA MET A 57 2.45 -4.91 3.35
C MET A 57 3.45 -5.63 4.27
N HIS A 58 4.41 -4.92 4.87
CA HIS A 58 5.32 -5.50 5.86
C HIS A 58 4.58 -6.06 7.07
N ILE A 59 3.58 -5.35 7.59
CA ILE A 59 2.74 -5.88 8.69
C ILE A 59 1.98 -7.11 8.20
N CYS A 60 1.35 -7.05 7.03
CA CYS A 60 0.62 -8.17 6.46
C CYS A 60 1.49 -9.43 6.30
N MET A 61 2.72 -9.30 5.79
CA MET A 61 3.68 -10.39 5.64
C MET A 61 4.14 -10.98 6.98
N SER A 62 4.09 -10.18 8.05
CA SER A 62 4.44 -10.58 9.41
C SER A 62 3.31 -11.31 10.15
N LEU A 63 2.08 -11.31 9.60
CA LEU A 63 0.94 -11.94 10.24
C LEU A 63 1.16 -13.44 10.48
N GLY A 64 0.58 -13.98 11.55
CA GLY A 64 0.74 -15.37 11.93
C GLY A 64 -0.18 -15.77 13.09
N PRO A 65 0.01 -16.96 13.68
CA PRO A 65 -0.87 -17.48 14.73
C PRO A 65 -0.99 -16.60 15.98
N ASN A 66 -0.01 -15.73 16.23
CA ASN A 66 0.03 -14.83 17.38
C ASN A 66 -0.32 -13.37 17.03
N SER A 67 -0.75 -13.10 15.79
CA SER A 67 -1.17 -11.76 15.41
C SER A 67 -2.40 -11.32 16.19
N THR A 68 -2.43 -10.04 16.51
CA THR A 68 -3.47 -9.40 17.31
C THR A 68 -4.37 -8.54 16.43
N LEU A 69 -5.52 -8.15 16.98
CA LEU A 69 -6.38 -7.15 16.34
C LEU A 69 -5.62 -5.83 16.12
N ALA A 70 -4.74 -5.44 17.05
CA ALA A 70 -3.94 -4.22 16.92
C ALA A 70 -2.97 -4.27 15.73
N ASP A 71 -2.44 -5.45 15.37
CA ASP A 71 -1.61 -5.60 14.17
C ASP A 71 -2.43 -5.36 12.90
N LEU A 72 -3.67 -5.88 12.86
CA LEU A 72 -4.60 -5.68 11.75
C LEU A 72 -5.06 -4.22 11.65
N GLU A 73 -5.44 -3.60 12.76
CA GLU A 73 -5.80 -2.18 12.83
C GLU A 73 -4.65 -1.28 12.38
N ARG A 74 -3.41 -1.64 12.72
CA ARG A 74 -2.23 -0.91 12.27
C ARG A 74 -2.01 -1.04 10.77
N ALA A 75 -2.10 -2.24 10.21
CA ALA A 75 -2.03 -2.44 8.76
C ALA A 75 -3.13 -1.66 8.02
N ASP A 76 -4.36 -1.69 8.53
CA ASP A 76 -5.49 -0.94 7.97
C ASP A 76 -5.25 0.57 8.05
N SER A 77 -4.72 1.09 9.16
CA SER A 77 -4.42 2.51 9.30
C SER A 77 -3.44 3.03 8.24
N PHE A 78 -2.39 2.26 7.91
CA PHE A 78 -1.48 2.59 6.82
C PHE A 78 -2.19 2.55 5.46
N MET A 79 -3.02 1.54 5.19
CA MET A 79 -3.80 1.51 3.94
C MET A 79 -4.79 2.68 3.83
N GLN A 80 -5.35 3.15 4.94
CA GLN A 80 -6.20 4.35 4.96
C GLN A 80 -5.39 5.62 4.64
N GLN A 81 -4.18 5.75 5.16
CA GLN A 81 -3.27 6.86 4.83
C GLN A 81 -2.82 6.82 3.37
N ALA A 82 -2.43 5.65 2.85
CA ALA A 82 -2.13 5.45 1.44
C ALA A 82 -3.28 5.93 0.54
N ASN A 83 -4.53 5.56 0.87
CA ASN A 83 -5.70 6.03 0.13
C ASN A 83 -5.90 7.56 0.20
N LEU A 84 -5.51 8.22 1.30
CA LEU A 84 -5.54 9.68 1.41
C LEU A 84 -4.46 10.32 0.52
N HIS A 85 -3.26 9.73 0.47
CA HIS A 85 -2.19 10.20 -0.41
C HIS A 85 -2.53 9.99 -1.88
N MET A 86 -3.13 8.86 -2.26
CA MET A 86 -3.61 8.63 -3.63
C MET A 86 -4.66 9.67 -4.05
N ARG A 87 -5.60 10.04 -3.17
CA ARG A 87 -6.54 11.14 -3.45
C ARG A 87 -5.84 12.48 -3.66
N THR A 88 -4.71 12.70 -2.99
CA THR A 88 -3.88 13.90 -3.19
C THR A 88 -3.18 13.86 -4.54
N VAL A 89 -2.65 12.69 -4.94
CA VAL A 89 -2.10 12.44 -6.28
C VAL A 89 -3.14 12.75 -7.36
N ASP A 90 -4.35 12.20 -7.24
CA ASP A 90 -5.44 12.44 -8.20
C ASP A 90 -5.79 13.93 -8.32
N ALA A 91 -5.82 14.66 -7.21
CA ALA A 91 -6.11 16.10 -7.19
C ALA A 91 -5.02 16.94 -7.88
N ILE A 92 -3.75 16.57 -7.69
CA ILE A 92 -2.61 17.21 -8.37
C ILE A 92 -2.69 16.96 -9.87
N LEU A 93 -2.86 15.70 -10.29
CA LEU A 93 -2.99 15.34 -11.70
C LEU A 93 -4.18 16.03 -12.38
N ALA A 94 -5.33 16.11 -11.69
CA ALA A 94 -6.48 16.82 -12.21
C ALA A 94 -6.23 18.33 -12.41
N THR A 95 -5.37 18.92 -11.59
CA THR A 95 -4.98 20.34 -11.69
C THR A 95 -3.96 20.56 -12.81
N ASP A 96 -2.98 19.66 -12.94
CA ASP A 96 -1.89 19.80 -13.91
C ASP A 96 -2.33 19.48 -15.35
N LEU A 97 -3.37 18.65 -15.50
CA LEU A 97 -3.88 18.22 -16.80
C LEU A 97 -5.07 19.04 -17.32
N SER A 98 -5.55 20.03 -16.56
CA SER A 98 -6.64 20.95 -16.95
C SER A 98 -6.14 22.13 -17.77
#